data_AF-A0A559KAS0-F1
#
_entry.id   AF-A0A559KAS0-F1
#
_cell.length_a   1.000
_cell.length_b   1.000
_cell.length_c   1.000
_cell.angle_alpha   90.00
_cell.angle_beta   90.00
_cell.angle_gamma   90.00
#
_symmetry.space_group_name_H-M   'P 1'
#
loop_
_entity.id
_entity.type
_entity.pdbx_description
1 polymer ?
#
loop_
_entity_poly.entity_id
_entity_poly.type
_entity_poly.pdbx_seq_one_letter_code
_entity_poly.pdbx_strand_id
1 'polypeptide(L)'
;MYLQKLNDAWSAYLEAKGIRESIVITNTTKLPPFAGIYMLEFIYRDKRYHLYHTLGQTEYELRELSEGYDCTTFEAVLGVDEELADAFMEAVNGFMAQRLEGIQTSVDCSDGLELGKERIWRVRLNTHDGSPNK
;
A
#
# COMPACT_ATOMS: atom_id res chain seq x y z
N MET A 1 10.07 -10.98 10.71
CA MET A 1 10.53 -10.02 11.74
C MET A 1 10.30 -8.55 11.36
N TYR A 2 10.58 -8.10 10.11
CA TYR A 2 10.29 -6.72 9.68
C TYR A 2 8.79 -6.41 9.56
N LEU A 3 8.06 -7.15 8.73
CA LEU A 3 6.62 -6.94 8.51
C LEU A 3 5.79 -7.08 9.78
N GLN A 4 6.18 -7.97 10.70
CA GLN A 4 5.50 -8.10 11.99
C GLN A 4 5.58 -6.80 12.79
N LYS A 5 6.79 -6.26 13.01
CA LYS A 5 6.98 -4.98 13.72
C LYS A 5 6.28 -3.82 13.01
N LEU A 6 6.27 -3.83 11.68
CA LEU A 6 5.56 -2.82 10.90
C LEU A 6 4.04 -2.90 11.15
N ASN A 7 3.46 -4.10 11.12
CA ASN A 7 2.04 -4.31 11.37
C ASN A 7 1.62 -4.06 12.83
N ASP A 8 2.49 -4.37 13.79
CA ASP A 8 2.26 -4.04 15.21
C ASP A 8 2.19 -2.50 15.38
N ALA A 9 3.14 -1.78 14.77
CA ALA A 9 3.15 -0.32 14.79
C ALA A 9 1.98 0.30 14.01
N TRP A 10 1.61 -0.31 12.89
CA TRP A 10 0.49 0.13 12.05
C TRP A 10 -0.85 -0.02 12.78
N SER A 11 -1.10 -1.19 13.36
CA SER A 11 -2.32 -1.47 14.14
C SER A 11 -2.46 -0.50 15.30
N ALA A 12 -1.39 -0.29 16.07
CA ALA A 12 -1.39 0.69 17.16
C ALA A 12 -1.62 2.13 16.68
N TYR A 13 -1.12 2.48 15.49
CA TYR A 13 -1.32 3.81 14.90
C TYR A 13 -2.77 4.02 14.47
N LEU A 14 -3.40 3.03 13.84
CA LEU A 14 -4.82 3.07 13.48
C LEU A 14 -5.72 3.16 14.71
N GLU A 15 -5.43 2.38 15.75
CA GLU A 15 -6.18 2.40 17.00
C GLU A 15 -6.12 3.78 17.67
N ALA A 16 -4.93 4.41 17.71
CA ALA A 16 -4.76 5.76 18.23
C ALA A 16 -5.52 6.83 17.42
N LYS A 17 -5.85 6.54 16.16
CA LYS A 17 -6.68 7.37 15.28
C LYS A 17 -8.17 7.03 15.35
N GLY A 18 -8.56 6.04 16.16
CA GLY A 18 -9.95 5.58 16.29
C GLY A 18 -10.42 4.67 15.16
N ILE A 19 -9.52 4.25 14.27
CA ILE A 19 -9.82 3.37 13.13
C ILE A 19 -9.72 1.91 13.61
N ARG A 20 -10.80 1.14 13.46
CA ARG A 20 -10.91 -0.24 13.93
C ARG A 20 -10.78 -1.30 12.83
N GLU A 21 -10.41 -0.87 11.63
CA GLU A 21 -10.27 -1.76 10.48
C GLU A 21 -9.03 -2.65 10.62
N SER A 22 -9.21 -3.95 10.33
CA SER A 22 -8.12 -4.92 10.34
C SER A 22 -7.43 -4.94 8.98
N ILE A 23 -6.35 -4.15 8.87
CA ILE A 23 -5.58 -3.98 7.64
C ILE A 23 -4.16 -4.45 7.88
N VAL A 24 -3.72 -5.41 7.07
CA VAL A 24 -2.40 -6.03 7.22
C VAL A 24 -1.51 -5.63 6.06
N ILE A 25 -0.44 -4.91 6.36
CA ILE A 25 0.59 -4.54 5.39
C ILE A 25 1.41 -5.78 5.02
N THR A 26 1.47 -6.10 3.73
CA THR A 26 2.21 -7.26 3.21
C THR A 26 3.46 -6.86 2.45
N ASN A 27 3.56 -5.62 1.97
CA ASN A 27 4.76 -5.08 1.35
C ASN A 27 4.78 -3.54 1.40
N THR A 28 5.98 -2.96 1.38
CA THR A 28 6.20 -1.52 1.19
C THR A 28 7.39 -1.34 0.27
N THR A 29 7.29 -0.44 -0.71
CA THR A 29 8.31 -0.27 -1.76
C THR A 29 8.50 1.19 -2.15
N LYS A 30 9.74 1.68 -2.21
CA LYS A 30 10.08 3.00 -2.79
C LYS A 30 10.12 2.91 -4.32
N LEU A 31 9.70 3.95 -5.06
CA LEU A 31 9.71 3.92 -6.53
C LEU A 31 10.62 5.02 -7.13
N PRO A 32 11.95 4.92 -7.00
CA PRO A 32 12.86 5.86 -7.65
C PRO A 32 12.69 5.84 -9.18
N PRO A 33 13.00 6.95 -9.89
CA PRO A 33 13.58 8.20 -9.38
C PRO A 33 12.57 9.19 -8.78
N PHE A 34 11.30 8.81 -8.67
CA PHE A 34 10.24 9.69 -8.17
C PHE A 34 10.37 9.88 -6.65
N ALA A 35 10.81 11.07 -6.25
CA ALA A 35 11.07 11.39 -4.85
C ALA A 35 9.79 11.32 -4.00
N GLY A 36 9.87 10.67 -2.84
CA GLY A 36 8.77 10.59 -1.89
C GLY A 36 7.63 9.64 -2.29
N ILE A 37 7.70 9.02 -3.47
CA ILE A 37 6.67 8.08 -3.92
C ILE A 37 6.94 6.68 -3.36
N TYR A 38 5.87 6.02 -2.95
CA TYR A 38 5.90 4.66 -2.45
C TYR A 38 4.69 3.85 -2.92
N MET A 39 4.85 2.54 -2.85
CA MET A 39 3.77 1.58 -2.92
C MET A 39 3.61 0.91 -1.55
N LEU A 40 2.38 0.87 -1.06
CA LEU A 40 1.96 0.11 0.10
C LEU A 40 1.04 -1.02 -0.37
N GLU A 41 1.45 -2.26 -0.14
CA GLU A 41 0.59 -3.41 -0.36
C GLU A 41 -0.03 -3.83 0.97
N PHE A 42 -1.35 -4.06 0.96
CA PHE A 42 -2.06 -4.51 2.14
C PHE A 42 -3.17 -5.49 1.81
N ILE A 43 -3.56 -6.27 2.81
CA ILE A 43 -4.75 -7.12 2.81
C ILE A 43 -5.84 -6.45 3.63
N TYR A 44 -7.04 -6.40 3.05
CA TYR A 44 -8.28 -6.04 3.71
C TYR A 44 -9.40 -6.89 3.13
N ARG A 45 -10.30 -7.46 3.94
CA ARG A 45 -11.46 -8.15 3.35
C ARG A 45 -11.10 -9.47 2.64
N ASP A 46 -9.97 -10.11 2.99
CA ASP A 46 -9.32 -11.19 2.21
C ASP A 46 -8.87 -10.82 0.79
N LYS A 47 -8.88 -9.52 0.46
CA LYS A 47 -8.41 -8.97 -0.81
C LYS A 47 -7.10 -8.23 -0.64
N ARG A 48 -6.29 -8.20 -1.69
CA ARG A 48 -5.00 -7.50 -1.74
C ARG A 48 -5.14 -6.21 -2.52
N TYR A 49 -4.45 -5.16 -2.09
CA TYR A 49 -4.48 -3.86 -2.73
C TYR A 49 -3.08 -3.28 -2.85
N HIS A 50 -2.84 -2.49 -3.89
CA HIS A 50 -1.70 -1.60 -4.02
C HIS A 50 -2.16 -0.17 -3.88
N LEU A 51 -1.63 0.54 -2.89
CA LEU A 51 -1.74 1.98 -2.78
C LEU A 51 -0.44 2.61 -3.28
N TYR A 52 -0.52 3.41 -4.33
CA TYR A 52 0.54 4.28 -4.80
C TYR A 52 0.29 5.69 -4.31
N HIS A 53 1.28 6.27 -3.65
CA HIS A 53 1.12 7.60 -3.08
C HIS A 53 2.45 8.35 -3.00
N THR A 54 2.39 9.67 -3.15
CA THR A 54 3.51 10.58 -2.92
C THR A 54 3.35 11.20 -1.54
N LEU A 55 4.35 11.03 -0.67
CA LEU A 55 4.28 11.54 0.70
C LEU A 55 3.91 13.03 0.76
N GLY A 56 2.86 13.34 1.53
CA GLY A 56 2.40 14.71 1.74
C GLY A 56 1.57 15.31 0.60
N GLN A 57 1.25 14.53 -0.43
CA GLN A 57 0.25 14.89 -1.43
C GLN A 57 -1.14 14.38 -1.00
N THR A 58 -2.18 14.90 -1.62
CA THR A 58 -3.56 14.43 -1.44
C THR A 58 -3.91 13.31 -2.43
N GLU A 59 -3.41 13.41 -3.66
CA GLU A 59 -3.69 12.45 -4.71
C GLU A 59 -3.04 11.09 -4.43
N TYR A 60 -3.83 10.03 -4.63
CA TYR A 60 -3.38 8.65 -4.51
C TYR A 60 -4.00 7.80 -5.61
N GLU A 61 -3.39 6.64 -5.84
CA GLU A 61 -3.94 5.63 -6.73
C GLU A 61 -4.03 4.31 -5.98
N LEU A 62 -5.25 3.83 -5.76
CA LEU A 62 -5.52 2.55 -5.12
C LEU A 62 -6.01 1.56 -6.17
N ARG A 63 -5.39 0.38 -6.20
CA ARG A 63 -5.76 -0.71 -7.11
C ARG A 63 -6.00 -2.01 -6.37
N GLU A 64 -7.03 -2.75 -6.77
CA GLU A 64 -7.19 -4.14 -6.34
C GLU A 64 -6.14 -5.00 -7.06
N LEU A 65 -5.37 -5.79 -6.30
CA LEU A 65 -4.40 -6.72 -6.86
C LEU A 65 -5.13 -7.98 -7.35
N SER A 66 -5.75 -7.85 -8.52
CA SER A 66 -6.45 -8.88 -9.27
C SER A 66 -5.87 -9.01 -10.69
N GLU A 67 -6.41 -9.91 -11.50
CA GLU A 67 -6.09 -9.99 -12.93
C GLU A 67 -6.51 -8.72 -13.71
N GLY A 68 -7.54 -8.00 -13.26
CA GLY A 68 -7.99 -6.75 -13.89
C GLY A 68 -7.14 -5.54 -13.51
N TYR A 69 -6.56 -5.57 -12.30
CA TYR A 69 -5.77 -4.48 -11.73
C TYR A 69 -6.50 -3.14 -11.71
N ASP A 70 -7.79 -3.21 -11.43
CA ASP A 70 -8.72 -2.09 -11.49
C ASP A 70 -8.43 -1.04 -10.42
N CYS A 71 -8.61 0.23 -10.80
CA CYS A 71 -8.58 1.34 -9.85
C CYS A 71 -9.84 1.31 -8.96
N THR A 72 -9.66 1.65 -7.69
CA THR A 72 -10.73 1.75 -6.69
C THR A 72 -10.44 2.92 -5.74
N THR A 73 -11.32 3.17 -4.78
CA THR A 73 -11.15 4.19 -3.74
C THR A 73 -11.30 3.58 -2.35
N PHE A 74 -10.92 4.33 -1.30
CA PHE A 74 -11.11 3.86 0.08
C PHE A 74 -12.58 3.78 0.48
N GLU A 75 -13.44 4.67 -0.03
CA GLU A 75 -14.89 4.62 0.17
C GLU A 75 -15.45 3.28 -0.31
N ALA A 76 -15.06 2.87 -1.53
CA ALA A 76 -15.50 1.61 -2.12
C ALA A 76 -14.93 0.38 -1.39
N VAL A 77 -13.66 0.43 -0.99
CA VAL A 77 -12.97 -0.70 -0.34
C VAL A 77 -13.44 -0.89 1.10
N LEU A 78 -13.49 0.18 1.89
CA LEU A 78 -13.86 0.14 3.32
C LEU A 78 -15.39 0.10 3.49
N GLY A 79 -16.15 0.60 2.50
CA GLY A 79 -17.60 0.74 2.60
C GLY A 79 -18.01 1.89 3.53
N VAL A 80 -17.27 2.99 3.44
CA VAL A 80 -17.39 4.16 4.34
C VAL A 80 -17.65 5.43 3.52
N ASP A 81 -18.03 6.50 4.21
CA ASP A 81 -18.15 7.82 3.58
C ASP A 81 -16.78 8.46 3.30
N GLU A 82 -16.81 9.55 2.55
CA GLU A 82 -15.62 10.32 2.15
C GLU A 82 -14.83 10.82 3.37
N GLU A 83 -15.51 11.27 4.43
CA GLU A 83 -14.86 11.77 5.65
C GLU A 83 -13.99 10.69 6.32
N LEU A 84 -14.51 9.47 6.44
CA LEU A 84 -13.77 8.37 7.02
C LEU A 84 -12.69 7.82 6.08
N ALA A 85 -12.91 7.87 4.76
CA ALA A 85 -11.89 7.53 3.76
C ALA A 85 -10.72 8.53 3.80
N ASP A 86 -11.00 9.81 3.96
CA ASP A 86 -9.99 10.86 4.13
C ASP A 86 -9.21 10.68 5.44
N ALA A 87 -9.90 10.42 6.56
CA ALA A 87 -9.24 10.12 7.83
C ALA A 87 -8.33 8.88 7.74
N PHE A 88 -8.74 7.88 6.95
CA PHE A 88 -7.91 6.72 6.67
C PHE A 88 -6.65 7.10 5.90
N MET A 89 -6.79 7.91 4.85
CA MET A 89 -5.66 8.37 4.05
C MET A 89 -4.71 9.28 4.83
N GLU A 90 -5.22 10.14 5.70
CA GLU A 90 -4.42 10.90 6.66
C GLU A 90 -3.63 9.98 7.59
N ALA A 91 -4.24 8.88 8.05
CA ALA A 91 -3.56 7.91 8.88
C ALA A 91 -2.43 7.19 8.12
N VAL A 92 -2.68 6.79 6.87
CA VAL A 92 -1.64 6.23 5.99
C VAL A 92 -0.50 7.22 5.80
N ASN A 93 -0.79 8.47 5.45
CA ASN A 93 0.22 9.49 5.24
C ASN A 93 1.04 9.76 6.51
N GLY A 94 0.38 9.92 7.65
CA GLY A 94 1.03 10.14 8.93
C GLY A 94 1.90 8.97 9.39
N PHE A 95 1.50 7.74 9.07
CA PHE A 95 2.31 6.55 9.32
C PHE A 95 3.52 6.49 8.37
N MET A 96 3.30 6.70 7.08
CA MET A 96 4.37 6.62 6.07
C MET A 96 5.39 7.75 6.21
N ALA A 97 5.00 8.93 6.69
CA ALA A 97 5.93 10.01 7.04
C ALA A 97 7.02 9.57 8.04
N GLN A 98 6.69 8.65 8.95
CA GLN A 98 7.61 8.13 9.96
C GLN A 98 8.37 6.88 9.49
N ARG A 99 7.92 6.23 8.42
CA ARG A 99 8.39 4.90 8.01
C ARG A 99 9.05 4.86 6.65
N LEU A 100 8.85 5.87 5.80
CA LEU A 100 9.35 5.90 4.43
C LEU A 100 10.84 5.60 4.36
N GLU A 101 11.66 6.24 5.19
CA GLU A 101 13.11 6.02 5.18
C GLU A 101 13.50 4.58 5.53
N GLY A 102 12.72 3.91 6.39
CA GLY A 102 12.92 2.53 6.80
C GLY A 102 12.37 1.47 5.83
N ILE A 103 11.80 1.85 4.68
CA ILE A 103 11.41 0.89 3.65
C ILE A 103 12.68 0.27 3.02
N GLN A 104 12.74 -1.07 3.05
CA GLN A 104 13.91 -1.83 2.60
C GLN A 104 13.85 -2.26 1.14
N THR A 105 12.69 -2.14 0.49
CA THR A 105 12.52 -2.53 -0.92
C THR A 105 12.36 -1.30 -1.82
N SER A 106 12.90 -1.39 -3.03
CA SER A 106 12.75 -0.37 -4.05
C SER A 106 12.58 -1.01 -5.43
N VAL A 107 11.85 -0.33 -6.30
CA VAL A 107 11.68 -0.72 -7.71
C VAL A 107 12.06 0.47 -8.57
N ASP A 108 13.07 0.27 -9.42
CA ASP A 108 13.49 1.26 -10.39
C ASP A 108 12.41 1.46 -11.46
N CYS A 109 11.90 2.69 -11.51
CA CYS A 109 10.89 3.20 -12.41
C CYS A 109 11.45 4.27 -13.35
N SER A 110 12.75 4.25 -13.65
CA SER A 110 13.40 5.20 -14.57
C SER A 110 12.78 5.19 -15.97
N ASP A 111 12.19 4.08 -16.40
CA ASP A 111 11.46 3.95 -17.68
C ASP A 111 10.04 4.54 -17.62
N GLY A 112 9.57 4.97 -16.44
CA GLY A 112 8.24 5.53 -16.22
C GLY A 112 7.50 4.84 -15.07
N LEU A 113 6.69 5.62 -14.34
CA LEU A 113 5.96 5.14 -13.16
C LEU A 113 4.95 4.04 -13.52
N GLU A 114 4.18 4.20 -14.60
CA GLU A 114 3.18 3.21 -15.03
C GLU A 114 3.81 1.86 -15.40
N LEU A 115 4.95 1.87 -16.10
CA LEU A 115 5.70 0.64 -16.39
C LEU A 115 6.24 -0.02 -15.12
N GLY A 116 6.65 0.79 -14.14
CA GLY A 116 7.03 0.33 -12.81
C GLY A 116 5.88 -0.35 -12.07
N LYS A 117 4.69 0.26 -12.07
CA LYS A 117 3.47 -0.31 -11.47
C LYS A 117 3.09 -1.63 -12.12
N GLU A 118 3.12 -1.70 -13.45
CA GLU A 118 2.81 -2.91 -14.21
C GLU A 118 3.79 -4.04 -13.90
N ARG A 119 5.09 -3.74 -13.83
CA ARG A 119 6.12 -4.72 -13.42
C ARG A 119 5.86 -5.27 -12.02
N ILE A 120 5.55 -4.40 -11.06
CA ILE A 120 5.20 -4.81 -9.69
C ILE A 120 3.99 -5.73 -9.74
N TRP A 121 2.91 -5.31 -10.39
CA TRP A 121 1.68 -6.08 -10.54
C TRP A 121 1.94 -7.48 -11.09
N ARG A 122 2.62 -7.60 -12.24
CA ARG A 122 2.92 -8.90 -12.87
C ARG A 122 3.72 -9.83 -11.95
N VAL A 123 4.72 -9.32 -11.26
CA VAL A 123 5.51 -10.13 -10.30
C VAL A 123 4.64 -10.58 -9.13
N ARG A 124 3.82 -9.68 -8.59
CA ARG A 124 2.98 -9.97 -7.40
C ARG A 124 1.82 -10.90 -7.70
N LEU A 125 1.28 -10.88 -8.92
CA LEU A 125 0.28 -11.83 -9.40
C LEU A 125 0.88 -13.24 -9.57
N ASN A 126 2.05 -13.35 -10.20
CA ASN A 126 2.72 -14.63 -10.43
C ASN A 126 3.21 -15.32 -9.15
N THR A 127 3.48 -14.56 -8.07
CA THR A 127 3.80 -15.15 -6.76
C THR A 127 2.61 -15.82 -6.06
N HIS A 128 1.40 -15.82 -6.65
CA HIS A 128 0.23 -16.52 -6.11
C HIS A 128 -0.01 -17.93 -6.68
N ASP A 129 0.69 -18.35 -7.75
CA ASP A 129 0.61 -19.72 -8.27
C ASP A 129 1.58 -20.66 -7.53
N GLY A 130 1.25 -20.96 -6.27
CA GLY A 130 1.54 -22.26 -5.65
C GLY A 130 3.00 -22.75 -5.57
N SER A 131 4.01 -21.90 -5.57
CA SER A 131 5.40 -22.35 -5.35
C SER A 131 5.87 -22.10 -3.92
N PRO A 132 5.98 -23.14 -3.07
CA PRO A 132 6.79 -23.05 -1.86
C PRO A 132 8.24 -22.92 -2.35
N ASN A 133 8.93 -21.85 -1.95
CA ASN A 133 10.37 -21.77 -2.19
C ASN A 133 11.04 -22.98 -1.53
N LYS A 134 11.59 -23.85 -2.39
CA LYS A 134 12.59 -24.86 -2.06
C LYS A 134 13.94 -24.18 -1.81
#